data_AF-A0A5P9WAT6-F1
#
_entry.id   AF-A0A5P9WAT6-F1
#
_cell.length_a   1.000
_cell.length_b   1.000
_cell.length_c   1.000
_cell.angle_alpha   90.00
_cell.angle_beta   90.00
_cell.angle_gamma   90.00
#
_symmetry.space_group_name_H-M   'P 1'
#
loop_
_entity.id
_entity.type
_entity.pdbx_description
1 polymer ?
#
loop_
_entity_poly.entity_id
_entity_poly.type
_entity_poly.pdbx_seq_one_letter_code
_entity_poly.pdbx_strand_id
1 'polypeptide(L)'
;MADLYKSYGDLESMVSRLISRQVPNQIENTFGRYTAIRAVQERGQFVIDAAAALKGSVNGPVIIDSIQIENLDFSDAYERSIEDRMKAEVQVKTREQMLATEKVQAEIRVTQANAEAEAKLAQAKADAEATRLRGEAEAEAIKARAAALASNQNLVELTKAERWDGKLPTTMIPDSAIPFLGSKN
;
A
#
# COMPACT_ATOMS: atom_id res chain seq x y z
N MET A 1 -6.62 24.42 -69.30
CA MET A 1 -8.08 24.59 -69.35
C MET A 1 -8.77 23.68 -70.37
N ALA A 2 -8.21 23.46 -71.57
CA ALA A 2 -8.81 22.58 -72.56
C ALA A 2 -8.95 21.11 -72.09
N ASP A 3 -7.94 20.55 -71.41
CA ASP A 3 -8.02 19.16 -70.92
C ASP A 3 -9.01 18.96 -69.77
N LEU A 4 -9.18 19.96 -68.90
CA LEU A 4 -10.13 19.96 -67.78
C LEU A 4 -11.58 19.83 -68.27
N TYR A 5 -11.94 20.66 -69.26
CA TYR A 5 -13.24 20.64 -69.91
C TYR A 5 -13.46 19.36 -70.71
N LYS A 6 -12.40 18.78 -71.30
CA LYS A 6 -12.47 17.56 -72.12
C LYS A 6 -12.66 16.29 -71.28
N SER A 7 -12.12 16.23 -70.06
CA SER A 7 -12.23 15.05 -69.18
C SER A 7 -13.35 15.15 -68.14
N TYR A 8 -13.74 16.35 -67.71
CA TYR A 8 -14.72 16.53 -66.63
C TYR A 8 -15.93 17.38 -67.00
N GLY A 9 -15.96 18.01 -68.18
CA GLY A 9 -17.08 18.85 -68.64
C GLY A 9 -17.04 20.25 -68.03
N ASP A 10 -17.16 20.35 -66.70
CA ASP A 10 -17.07 21.60 -65.94
C ASP A 10 -16.38 21.38 -64.59
N LEU A 11 -16.08 22.50 -63.90
CA LEU A 11 -15.41 22.47 -62.60
C LEU A 11 -16.25 21.78 -61.52
N GLU A 12 -17.57 21.95 -61.56
CA GLU A 12 -18.52 21.41 -60.58
C GLU A 12 -18.60 19.88 -60.67
N SER A 13 -18.69 19.35 -61.89
CA SER A 13 -18.66 17.92 -62.20
C SER A 13 -17.33 17.27 -61.83
N MET A 14 -16.22 18.00 -62.00
CA MET A 14 -14.93 17.55 -61.51
C MET A 14 -14.91 17.43 -59.99
N VAL A 15 -15.33 18.48 -59.26
CA VAL A 15 -15.36 18.48 -57.79
C VAL A 15 -16.27 17.37 -57.26
N SER A 16 -17.47 17.23 -57.84
CA SER A 16 -18.43 16.20 -57.47
C SER A 16 -17.87 14.78 -57.67
N ARG A 17 -17.25 14.51 -58.83
CA ARG A 17 -16.73 13.17 -59.17
C ARG A 17 -15.45 12.82 -58.42
N LEU A 18 -14.53 13.77 -58.29
CA LEU A 18 -13.20 13.53 -57.69
C LEU A 18 -13.21 13.67 -56.18
N ILE A 19 -13.97 14.61 -55.61
CA ILE A 19 -13.94 14.92 -54.18
C ILE A 19 -15.21 14.41 -53.50
N SER A 20 -16.39 14.89 -53.89
CA SER A 20 -17.64 14.63 -53.13
C SER A 20 -17.97 13.13 -53.01
N ARG A 21 -17.64 12.32 -54.03
CA ARG A 21 -17.79 10.86 -53.96
C ARG A 21 -16.74 10.15 -53.12
N GLN A 22 -15.55 10.73 -52.98
CA GLN A 22 -14.46 10.10 -52.22
C GLN A 22 -14.59 10.35 -50.73
N VAL A 23 -15.11 11.50 -50.31
CA VAL A 23 -15.27 11.87 -48.89
C VAL A 23 -15.99 10.79 -48.06
N PRO A 24 -17.24 10.38 -48.35
CA PRO A 24 -17.93 9.40 -47.53
C PRO A 24 -17.22 8.03 -47.55
N ASN A 25 -16.75 7.59 -48.72
CA ASN A 25 -16.05 6.32 -48.86
C ASN A 25 -14.75 6.25 -48.02
N GLN A 26 -13.94 7.32 -48.01
CA GLN A 26 -12.69 7.32 -47.23
C GLN A 26 -12.95 7.46 -45.73
N ILE A 27 -13.99 8.20 -45.34
CA ILE A 27 -14.42 8.28 -43.93
C ILE A 27 -14.87 6.90 -43.44
N GLU A 28 -15.74 6.20 -44.19
CA GLU A 28 -16.20 4.84 -43.84
C GLU A 28 -15.06 3.82 -43.79
N ASN A 29 -14.16 3.83 -44.78
CA ASN A 29 -13.01 2.92 -44.81
C ASN A 29 -12.04 3.16 -43.66
N THR A 30 -11.81 4.42 -43.29
CA THR A 30 -10.98 4.78 -42.14
C THR A 30 -11.67 4.34 -40.86
N PHE A 31 -12.98 4.59 -40.74
CA PHE A 31 -13.78 4.17 -39.60
C PHE A 31 -13.77 2.66 -39.37
N GLY A 32 -13.81 1.85 -40.44
CA GLY A 32 -13.70 0.39 -40.36
C GLY A 32 -12.38 -0.13 -39.73
N ARG A 33 -11.34 0.72 -39.61
CA ARG A 33 -10.06 0.39 -38.97
C ARG A 33 -10.01 0.78 -37.49
N TYR A 34 -10.98 1.58 -37.03
CA TYR A 34 -11.06 2.07 -35.66
C TYR A 34 -12.16 1.33 -34.90
N THR A 35 -11.92 1.07 -33.62
CA THR A 35 -13.04 0.80 -32.71
C THR A 35 -13.73 2.13 -32.39
N ALA A 36 -15.02 2.05 -32.08
CA ALA A 36 -15.82 3.20 -31.62
C ALA A 36 -15.11 4.06 -30.57
N ILE A 37 -14.59 3.37 -29.54
CA ILE A 37 -13.93 3.97 -28.39
C ILE A 37 -12.70 4.75 -28.84
N ARG A 38 -11.91 4.15 -29.74
CA ARG A 38 -10.69 4.76 -30.24
C ARG A 38 -10.97 5.95 -31.15
N ALA A 39 -12.01 5.90 -31.98
CA ALA A 39 -12.39 7.04 -32.82
C ALA A 39 -12.81 8.27 -31.98
N VAL A 40 -13.42 8.04 -30.81
CA VAL A 40 -13.81 9.10 -29.87
C VAL A 40 -12.61 9.57 -29.03
N GLN A 41 -11.85 8.66 -28.43
CA GLN A 41 -10.73 8.99 -27.55
C GLN A 41 -9.53 9.57 -28.31
N GLU A 42 -9.25 9.04 -29.50
CA GLU A 42 -8.14 9.46 -30.37
C GLU A 42 -8.67 10.21 -31.60
N ARG A 43 -9.70 11.06 -31.42
CA ARG A 43 -10.35 11.82 -32.51
C ARG A 43 -9.36 12.53 -33.40
N GLY A 44 -8.32 13.15 -32.82
CA GLY A 44 -7.28 13.82 -33.60
C GLY A 44 -6.56 12.88 -34.57
N GLN A 45 -6.23 11.67 -34.13
CA GLN A 45 -5.59 10.67 -34.97
C GLN A 45 -6.54 10.13 -36.05
N PHE A 46 -7.80 9.91 -35.71
CA PHE A 46 -8.82 9.53 -36.69
C PHE A 46 -8.96 10.58 -37.81
N VAL A 47 -8.99 11.87 -37.46
CA VAL A 47 -9.06 12.96 -38.46
C VAL A 47 -7.82 13.00 -39.34
N ILE A 48 -6.63 12.80 -38.77
CA ILE A 48 -5.37 12.73 -39.52
C ILE A 48 -5.40 11.58 -40.54
N ASP A 49 -5.82 10.39 -40.11
CA ASP A 49 -5.86 9.20 -40.95
C ASP A 49 -6.91 9.35 -42.07
N ALA A 50 -8.09 9.87 -41.73
CA ALA A 50 -9.15 10.12 -42.70
C ALA A 50 -8.72 11.18 -43.73
N ALA A 51 -8.02 12.22 -43.28
CA ALA A 51 -7.47 13.25 -44.16
C ALA A 51 -6.40 12.70 -45.10
N ALA A 52 -5.50 11.86 -44.60
CA ALA A 52 -4.48 11.19 -45.41
C ALA A 52 -5.10 10.24 -46.45
N ALA A 53 -6.13 9.47 -46.06
CA ALA A 53 -6.86 8.57 -46.95
C ALA A 53 -7.58 9.35 -48.07
N LEU A 54 -8.23 10.47 -47.74
CA LEU A 54 -8.89 11.34 -48.71
C LEU A 54 -7.89 12.02 -49.66
N LYS A 55 -6.75 12.50 -49.15
CA LYS A 55 -5.70 13.09 -49.99
C LYS A 55 -5.09 12.08 -50.95
N GLY A 56 -4.97 10.82 -50.54
CA GLY A 56 -4.47 9.74 -51.40
C GLY A 56 -5.48 9.22 -52.44
N SER A 57 -6.79 9.39 -52.21
CA SER A 57 -7.84 8.88 -53.11
C SER A 57 -8.19 9.86 -54.24
N VAL A 58 -7.93 11.16 -54.05
CA VAL A 58 -8.16 12.19 -55.07
C VAL A 58 -7.00 12.21 -56.07
N ASN A 59 -7.29 11.73 -57.28
CA ASN A 59 -6.36 11.73 -58.41
C ASN A 59 -6.88 12.71 -59.48
N GLY A 60 -6.12 13.77 -59.77
CA GLY A 60 -6.52 14.77 -60.77
C GLY A 60 -5.77 16.10 -60.60
N PRO A 61 -6.18 17.15 -61.34
CA PRO A 61 -5.51 18.46 -61.33
C PRO A 61 -5.82 19.30 -60.08
N VAL A 62 -6.28 18.67 -58.99
CA VAL A 62 -6.71 19.35 -57.76
C VAL A 62 -5.77 18.97 -56.62
N ILE A 63 -5.38 19.97 -55.83
CA ILE A 63 -4.56 19.78 -54.63
C ILE A 63 -5.45 20.05 -53.41
N ILE A 64 -5.51 19.10 -52.49
CA ILE A 64 -6.16 19.29 -51.19
C ILE A 64 -5.15 19.92 -50.23
N ASP A 65 -5.43 21.16 -49.82
CA ASP A 65 -4.58 21.93 -48.91
C ASP A 65 -4.79 21.49 -47.45
N SER A 66 -6.05 21.56 -46.96
CA SER A 66 -6.43 21.08 -45.63
C SER A 66 -7.82 20.44 -45.63
N ILE A 67 -8.02 19.49 -44.71
CA ILE A 67 -9.30 18.83 -44.45
C ILE A 67 -9.68 19.13 -43.01
N GLN A 68 -10.86 19.70 -42.82
CA GLN A 68 -11.41 19.99 -41.50
C GLN A 68 -12.69 19.18 -41.32
N ILE A 69 -12.70 18.31 -40.32
CA ILE A 69 -13.89 17.54 -39.93
C ILE A 69 -14.51 18.27 -38.75
N GLU A 70 -15.61 18.99 -39.01
CA GLU A 70 -16.29 19.78 -37.97
C GLU A 70 -16.97 18.86 -36.95
N ASN A 71 -17.83 17.95 -37.43
CA ASN A 71 -18.61 17.05 -36.59
C ASN A 71 -18.42 15.59 -37.02
N LEU A 72 -18.27 14.72 -36.03
CA LEU A 72 -18.37 13.27 -36.19
C LEU A 72 -19.56 12.85 -35.34
N ASP A 73 -20.67 12.56 -35.98
CA ASP A 73 -21.91 12.17 -35.31
C ASP A 73 -22.08 10.65 -35.40
N PHE A 74 -22.48 10.03 -34.31
CA PHE A 74 -22.77 8.61 -34.23
C PHE A 74 -24.27 8.42 -34.03
N SER A 75 -24.79 7.23 -34.35
CA SER A 75 -26.17 6.95 -33.95
C SER A 75 -26.29 6.91 -32.43
N ASP A 76 -27.37 7.46 -31.87
CA ASP A 76 -27.66 7.41 -30.42
C ASP A 76 -27.50 6.01 -29.82
N ALA A 77 -27.92 4.98 -30.57
CA ALA A 77 -27.84 3.59 -30.17
C ALA A 77 -26.37 3.13 -30.01
N TYR A 78 -25.49 3.61 -30.88
CA TYR A 78 -24.07 3.32 -30.84
C TYR A 78 -23.39 4.05 -29.69
N GLU A 79 -23.62 5.35 -29.50
CA GLU A 79 -23.05 6.12 -28.38
C GLU A 79 -23.39 5.49 -27.04
N ARG A 80 -24.66 5.11 -26.83
CA ARG A 80 -25.10 4.40 -25.62
C ARG A 80 -24.34 3.11 -25.39
N SER A 81 -24.14 2.31 -26.44
CA SER A 81 -23.39 1.05 -26.32
C SER A 81 -21.94 1.25 -25.89
N ILE A 82 -21.32 2.36 -26.32
CA ILE A 82 -19.94 2.72 -25.96
C ILE A 82 -19.87 3.22 -24.54
N GLU A 83 -20.80 4.08 -24.14
CA GLU A 83 -20.91 4.50 -22.74
C GLU A 83 -21.10 3.32 -21.81
N ASP A 84 -21.99 2.38 -22.15
CA ASP A 84 -22.27 1.21 -21.31
C ASP A 84 -21.03 0.31 -21.18
N ARG A 85 -20.31 0.09 -22.28
CA ARG A 85 -19.05 -0.65 -22.26
C ARG A 85 -17.98 0.05 -21.43
N MET A 86 -17.83 1.37 -21.59
CA MET A 86 -16.88 2.18 -20.84
C MET A 86 -17.22 2.18 -19.34
N LYS A 87 -18.50 2.32 -18.98
CA LYS A 87 -18.98 2.20 -17.60
C LYS A 87 -18.64 0.82 -17.04
N ALA A 88 -18.88 -0.25 -17.78
CA ALA A 88 -18.53 -1.61 -17.36
C ALA A 88 -17.02 -1.78 -17.15
N GLU A 89 -16.18 -1.27 -18.06
CA GLU A 89 -14.72 -1.35 -17.96
C GLU A 89 -14.19 -0.57 -16.75
N VAL A 90 -14.70 0.64 -16.53
CA VAL A 90 -14.36 1.45 -15.35
C VAL A 90 -14.78 0.73 -14.07
N GLN A 91 -15.95 0.09 -14.05
CA GLN A 91 -16.41 -0.69 -12.90
C GLN A 91 -15.51 -1.91 -12.63
N VAL A 92 -15.10 -2.65 -13.66
CA VAL A 92 -14.15 -3.77 -13.50
C VAL A 92 -12.84 -3.26 -12.90
N LYS A 93 -12.25 -2.23 -13.49
CA LYS A 93 -11.00 -1.64 -13.01
C LYS A 93 -11.12 -1.14 -11.57
N THR A 94 -12.25 -0.53 -11.21
CA THR A 94 -12.54 -0.07 -9.85
C THR A 94 -12.58 -1.25 -8.87
N ARG A 95 -13.27 -2.34 -9.22
CA ARG A 95 -13.33 -3.56 -8.39
C ARG A 95 -11.96 -4.21 -8.23
N GLU A 96 -11.15 -4.26 -9.28
CA GLU A 96 -9.78 -4.76 -9.21
C GLU A 96 -8.91 -3.93 -8.26
N GLN A 97 -9.00 -2.60 -8.35
CA GLN A 97 -8.30 -1.69 -7.44
C GLN A 97 -8.77 -1.82 -6.00
N MET A 98 -10.07 -1.97 -5.77
CA MET A 98 -10.62 -2.25 -4.44
C MET A 98 -10.08 -3.57 -3.87
N LEU A 99 -10.08 -4.65 -4.67
CA LEU A 99 -9.54 -5.94 -4.25
C LEU A 99 -8.05 -5.87 -3.92
N ALA A 100 -7.26 -5.13 -4.72
CA ALA A 100 -5.85 -4.92 -4.45
C ALA A 100 -5.63 -4.15 -3.13
N THR A 101 -6.42 -3.09 -2.91
CA THR A 101 -6.37 -2.30 -1.67
C THR A 101 -6.73 -3.14 -0.45
N GLU A 102 -7.76 -3.97 -0.55
CA GLU A 102 -8.19 -4.86 0.54
C GLU A 102 -7.12 -5.89 0.88
N LYS A 103 -6.47 -6.48 -0.13
CA LYS A 103 -5.34 -7.41 0.07
C LYS A 103 -4.18 -6.74 0.81
N VAL A 104 -3.77 -5.55 0.38
CA VAL A 104 -2.71 -4.78 1.04
C VAL A 104 -3.11 -4.46 2.49
N GLN A 105 -4.36 -4.05 2.73
CA GLN A 105 -4.83 -3.77 4.08
C GLN A 105 -4.83 -5.03 4.97
N ALA A 106 -5.17 -6.20 4.42
CA ALA A 106 -5.10 -7.46 5.14
C ALA A 106 -3.64 -7.82 5.50
N GLU A 107 -2.70 -7.63 4.58
CA GLU A 107 -1.27 -7.85 4.82
C GLU A 107 -0.69 -6.91 5.88
N ILE A 108 -1.07 -5.62 5.84
CA ILE A 108 -0.71 -4.65 6.88
C ILE A 108 -1.20 -5.13 8.26
N ARG A 109 -2.44 -5.59 8.37
CA ARG A 109 -2.98 -6.10 9.64
C ARG A 109 -2.23 -7.31 10.16
N VAL A 110 -1.89 -8.26 9.30
CA VAL A 110 -1.10 -9.45 9.68
C VAL A 110 0.30 -9.02 10.14
N THR A 111 0.95 -8.14 9.38
CA THR A 111 2.28 -7.62 9.72
C THR A 111 2.28 -6.89 11.06
N GLN A 112 1.28 -6.03 11.29
CA GLN A 112 1.13 -5.32 12.55
C GLN A 112 0.88 -6.28 13.72
N ALA A 113 -0.01 -7.26 13.56
CA ALA A 113 -0.28 -8.26 14.59
C ALA A 113 0.97 -9.09 14.93
N ASN A 114 1.76 -9.48 13.93
CA ASN A 114 3.04 -10.17 14.13
C ASN A 114 4.04 -9.27 14.86
N ALA A 115 4.19 -8.01 14.44
CA ALA A 115 5.07 -7.05 15.10
C ALA A 115 4.67 -6.81 16.57
N GLU A 116 3.38 -6.71 16.87
CA GLU A 116 2.88 -6.57 18.24
C GLU A 116 3.14 -7.84 19.08
N ALA A 117 2.98 -9.02 18.49
CA ALA A 117 3.28 -10.28 19.15
C ALA A 117 4.79 -10.44 19.45
N GLU A 118 5.64 -10.10 18.47
CA GLU A 118 7.09 -10.09 18.62
C GLU A 118 7.54 -9.08 19.69
N ALA A 119 6.99 -7.88 19.68
CA ALA A 119 7.28 -6.86 20.69
C ALA A 119 6.92 -7.33 22.10
N LYS A 120 5.75 -7.94 22.29
CA LYS A 120 5.34 -8.52 23.60
C LYS A 120 6.28 -9.64 24.04
N LEU A 121 6.68 -10.50 23.12
CA LEU A 121 7.60 -11.61 23.40
C LEU A 121 9.00 -11.10 23.77
N ALA A 122 9.49 -10.07 23.06
CA ALA A 122 10.75 -9.42 23.38
C ALA A 122 10.70 -8.75 24.76
N GLN A 123 9.60 -8.05 25.09
CA GLN A 123 9.40 -7.45 26.40
C GLN A 123 9.39 -8.50 27.51
N ALA A 124 8.62 -9.58 27.35
CA ALA A 124 8.55 -10.65 28.34
C ALA A 124 9.90 -11.33 28.56
N LYS A 125 10.70 -11.52 27.50
CA LYS A 125 12.08 -12.03 27.61
C LYS A 125 12.98 -11.06 28.37
N ALA A 126 12.91 -9.77 28.06
CA ALA A 126 13.68 -8.75 28.75
C ALA A 126 13.34 -8.68 30.25
N ASP A 127 12.06 -8.75 30.61
CA ASP A 127 11.59 -8.73 32.00
C ASP A 127 12.03 -9.98 32.77
N ALA A 128 11.97 -11.15 32.12
CA ALA A 128 12.45 -12.40 32.70
C ALA A 128 13.96 -12.36 32.94
N GLU A 129 14.74 -11.85 31.98
CA GLU A 129 16.19 -11.72 32.10
C GLU A 129 16.58 -10.70 33.18
N ALA A 130 15.90 -9.56 33.23
CA ALA A 130 16.11 -8.57 34.29
C ALA A 130 15.82 -9.14 35.68
N THR A 131 14.77 -9.95 35.82
CA THR A 131 14.42 -10.62 37.08
C THR A 131 15.46 -11.66 37.47
N ARG A 132 15.93 -12.47 36.51
CA ARG A 132 17.01 -13.45 36.71
C ARG A 132 18.29 -12.76 37.20
N LEU A 133 18.72 -11.71 36.50
CA LEU A 133 19.94 -10.97 36.84
C LEU A 133 19.85 -10.34 38.23
N ARG A 134 18.69 -9.77 38.59
CA ARG A 134 18.45 -9.23 39.94
C ARG A 134 18.53 -10.32 41.00
N GLY A 135 17.87 -11.46 40.78
CA GLY A 135 17.89 -12.58 41.72
C GLY A 135 19.30 -13.18 41.90
N GLU A 136 20.08 -13.27 40.83
CA GLU A 136 21.49 -13.69 40.89
C GLU A 136 22.33 -12.72 41.73
N ALA A 137 22.20 -11.42 41.49
CA ALA A 137 22.91 -10.38 42.24
C ALA A 137 22.53 -10.38 43.74
N GLU A 138 21.25 -10.54 44.07
CA GLU A 138 20.77 -10.63 45.45
C GLU A 138 21.30 -11.90 46.14
N ALA A 139 21.28 -13.05 45.45
CA ALA A 139 21.80 -14.30 45.98
C ALA A 139 23.31 -14.21 46.24
N GLU A 140 24.07 -13.59 45.34
CA GLU A 140 25.50 -13.36 45.51
C GLU A 140 25.78 -12.43 46.70
N ALA A 141 25.03 -11.33 46.83
CA ALA A 141 25.15 -10.42 47.97
C ALA A 141 24.83 -11.11 49.30
N ILE A 142 23.80 -11.96 49.36
CA ILE A 142 23.46 -12.75 50.56
C ILE A 142 24.58 -13.73 50.89
N LYS A 143 25.13 -14.45 49.90
CA LYS A 143 26.26 -15.37 50.10
C LYS A 143 27.49 -14.64 50.64
N ALA A 144 27.83 -13.49 50.07
CA ALA A 144 28.95 -12.67 50.53
C ALA A 144 28.74 -12.20 51.97
N ARG A 145 27.53 -11.73 52.33
CA ARG A 145 27.17 -11.34 53.70
C ARG A 145 27.24 -12.52 54.67
N ALA A 146 26.70 -13.67 54.30
CA ALA A 146 26.72 -14.88 55.12
C ALA A 146 28.16 -15.37 55.36
N ALA A 147 29.00 -15.35 54.34
CA ALA A 147 30.43 -15.68 54.47
C ALA A 147 31.16 -14.72 55.43
N ALA A 148 30.92 -13.40 55.31
CA ALA A 148 31.52 -12.39 56.17
C ALA A 148 31.08 -12.50 57.65
N LEU A 149 29.81 -12.88 57.89
CA LEU A 149 29.28 -13.15 59.23
C LEU A 149 29.84 -14.43 59.82
N ALA A 150 29.94 -15.51 59.03
CA ALA A 150 30.50 -16.78 59.47
C ALA A 150 31.98 -16.67 59.88
N SER A 151 32.76 -15.83 59.19
CA SER A 151 34.16 -15.57 59.54
C SER A 151 34.34 -14.70 60.79
N ASN A 152 33.30 -14.04 61.29
CA ASN A 152 33.39 -13.10 62.40
C ASN A 152 32.32 -13.36 63.48
N GLN A 153 32.52 -14.38 64.31
CA GLN A 153 31.62 -14.71 65.43
C GLN A 153 31.39 -13.55 66.41
N ASN A 154 32.42 -12.72 66.66
CA ASN A 154 32.28 -11.55 67.56
C ASN A 154 31.34 -10.47 66.99
N LEU A 155 31.20 -10.37 65.66
CA LEU A 155 30.30 -9.39 65.02
C LEU A 155 28.83 -9.81 65.16
N VAL A 156 28.57 -11.10 65.18
CA VAL A 156 27.22 -11.66 65.42
C VAL A 156 26.78 -11.36 66.84
N GLU A 157 27.67 -11.53 67.83
CA GLU A 157 27.39 -11.18 69.22
C GLU A 157 27.21 -9.66 69.41
N LEU A 158 28.00 -8.82 68.73
CA LEU A 158 27.83 -7.36 68.75
C LEU A 158 26.49 -6.93 68.11
N THR A 159 26.15 -7.45 66.94
CA THR A 159 24.90 -7.09 66.22
C THR A 159 23.66 -7.55 66.99
N LYS A 160 23.75 -8.71 67.67
CA LYS A 160 22.72 -9.19 68.60
C LYS A 160 22.55 -8.21 69.77
N ALA A 161 23.64 -7.75 70.37
CA ALA A 161 23.60 -6.79 71.47
C ALA A 161 23.04 -5.42 71.04
N GLU A 162 23.39 -4.91 69.85
CA GLU A 162 22.91 -3.62 69.32
C GLU A 162 21.43 -3.63 68.93
N ARG A 163 20.91 -4.76 68.43
CA ARG A 163 19.49 -4.90 68.06
C ARG A 163 18.58 -5.30 69.22
N TRP A 164 19.15 -5.69 70.36
CA TRP A 164 18.36 -6.06 71.52
C TRP A 164 17.85 -4.79 72.22
N ASP A 165 16.55 -4.72 72.46
CA ASP A 165 15.87 -3.58 73.10
C ASP A 165 16.09 -3.51 74.63
N GLY A 166 16.99 -4.34 75.15
CA GLY A 166 17.33 -4.41 76.57
C GLY A 166 16.22 -4.97 77.47
N LYS A 167 15.12 -5.49 76.90
CA LYS A 167 14.03 -6.07 77.69
C LYS A 167 14.24 -7.57 77.89
N LEU A 168 14.27 -7.96 79.17
CA LEU A 168 14.28 -9.36 79.55
C LEU A 168 12.85 -9.92 79.51
N PRO A 169 12.65 -11.18 79.06
CA PRO A 169 11.33 -11.83 79.09
C PRO A 169 10.77 -11.85 80.52
N THR A 170 9.60 -11.23 80.72
CA THR A 170 8.96 -11.13 82.04
C THR A 170 8.16 -12.38 82.43
N THR A 171 8.02 -13.34 81.52
CA THR A 171 7.44 -14.66 81.77
C THR A 171 8.49 -15.72 81.46
N MET A 172 9.04 -16.33 82.51
CA MET A 172 9.97 -17.45 82.36
C MET A 172 9.21 -18.77 82.52
N ILE A 173 9.40 -19.68 81.57
CA ILE A 173 9.07 -21.10 81.76
C ILE A 173 10.25 -21.70 82.56
N PRO A 174 10.01 -22.38 83.68
CA PRO A 174 11.09 -23.04 84.42
C PRO A 174 11.89 -23.96 83.48
N ASP A 175 13.23 -23.86 83.53
CA ASP A 175 14.21 -24.64 82.75
C ASP A 175 14.53 -24.16 81.30
N SER A 176 14.13 -22.94 80.92
CA SER A 176 14.53 -22.36 79.63
C SER A 176 15.81 -21.51 79.74
N ALA A 177 16.81 -21.81 78.91
CA ALA A 177 18.06 -21.06 78.85
C ALA A 177 17.80 -19.58 78.51
N ILE A 178 18.35 -18.66 79.32
CA ILE A 178 18.26 -17.22 79.06
C ILE A 178 19.11 -16.91 77.82
N PRO A 179 18.53 -16.36 76.73
CA PRO A 179 19.33 -15.87 75.62
C PRO A 179 20.33 -14.82 76.15
N PHE A 180 21.59 -14.88 75.71
CA PHE A 180 22.71 -13.97 76.06
C PHE A 180 23.44 -14.21 77.40
N LEU A 181 22.93 -15.04 78.31
CA LEU A 181 23.66 -15.46 79.49
C LEU A 181 24.02 -16.93 79.34
N GLY A 182 25.25 -17.20 78.88
CA GLY A 182 25.79 -18.56 78.90
C GLY A 182 25.70 -19.11 80.32
N SER A 183 25.03 -20.24 80.51
CA SER A 183 24.97 -20.91 81.81
C SER A 183 26.37 -21.38 82.18
N LYS A 184 27.11 -20.55 82.89
CA LYS A 184 28.25 -21.00 83.68
C LYS A 184 27.69 -21.59 84.97
N ASN A 185 28.04 -22.85 85.21
CA ASN A 185 27.94 -23.51 86.51
C ASN A 185 28.48 -22.64 87.63
#